data_AF-A0A1W9XGL9-F1
#
_entry.id   AF-A0A1W9XGL9-F1
#
_cell.length_a   1.000
_cell.length_b   1.000
_cell.length_c   1.000
_cell.angle_alpha   90.00
_cell.angle_beta   90.00
_cell.angle_gamma   90.00
#
_symmetry.space_group_name_H-M   'P 1'
#
loop_
_entity.id
_entity.type
_entity.pdbx_description
1 polymer ?
#
loop_
_entity_poly.entity_id
_entity_poly.type
_entity_poly.pdbx_seq_one_letter_code
_entity_poly.pdbx_strand_id
1 'polypeptide(L)' 'MAGGSWNHSVICVNLNWRLSESLSDTDCIMFDSNMKLDIADAQLFFYPDCMLVCDDIQFFENRYDPKSAFAH' A
#
# COMPACT_ATOMS: atom_id res chain seq x y z
N MET A 1 -4.25 -1.34 12.42
CA MET A 1 -3.65 -0.14 13.04
C MET A 1 -4.31 0.17 14.39
N ALA A 2 -3.52 0.68 15.35
CA ALA A 2 -4.03 1.51 16.44
C ALA A 2 -3.88 2.97 15.99
N GLY A 3 -4.90 3.82 16.18
CA GLY A 3 -5.03 5.12 15.51
C GLY A 3 -3.76 5.99 15.55
N GLY A 4 -3.35 6.48 14.38
CA GLY A 4 -2.20 7.39 14.22
C GLY A 4 -2.45 8.76 14.85
N SER A 5 -1.35 9.49 15.12
CA SER A 5 -1.44 10.87 15.61
C SER A 5 -1.97 11.84 14.55
N TRP A 6 -2.36 13.05 14.95
CA TRP A 6 -2.76 14.11 14.01
C TRP A 6 -1.66 14.40 12.97
N ASN A 7 -0.40 14.48 13.40
CA ASN A 7 0.75 14.68 12.51
C ASN A 7 0.89 13.52 11.51
N HIS A 8 0.73 12.29 11.98
CA HIS A 8 0.80 11.10 11.13
C HIS A 8 -0.26 11.13 10.03
N SER A 9 -1.51 11.46 10.38
CA SER A 9 -2.60 11.58 9.41
C SER A 9 -2.32 12.64 8.34
N VAL A 10 -1.89 13.84 8.75
CA VAL A 10 -1.57 14.94 7.82
C VAL A 10 -0.42 14.56 6.88
N ILE A 11 0.61 13.88 7.40
CA ILE A 11 1.75 13.44 6.58
C ILE A 11 1.32 12.38 5.56
N CYS A 12 0.58 11.36 5.99
CA CYS A 12 0.15 10.26 5.10
C CYS A 12 -0.74 10.76 3.96
N VAL A 13 -1.69 11.67 4.26
CA VAL A 13 -2.58 12.24 3.23
C VAL A 13 -1.79 13.06 2.21
N ASN A 14 -0.89 13.94 2.68
CA ASN A 14 -0.09 14.77 1.78
C ASN A 14 0.87 13.96 0.92
N LEU A 15 1.50 12.92 1.49
CA LEU A 15 2.39 12.03 0.74
C LEU A 15 1.62 11.25 -0.32
N ASN A 16 0.50 10.64 0.04
CA ASN A 16 -0.35 9.93 -0.92
C ASN A 16 -0.77 10.84 -2.08
N TRP A 17 -1.28 12.04 -1.77
CA TRP A 17 -1.73 12.98 -2.80
C TRP A 17 -0.61 13.34 -3.78
N ARG A 18 0.55 13.76 -3.27
CA ARG A 18 1.66 14.22 -4.11
C ARG A 18 2.24 13.10 -4.98
N LEU A 19 2.32 11.89 -4.44
CA LEU A 19 2.79 10.73 -5.19
C LEU A 19 1.78 10.35 -6.27
N SER A 20 0.50 10.25 -5.95
CA SER A 20 -0.56 9.99 -6.93
C SER A 20 -0.59 11.02 -8.05
N GLU A 21 -0.43 12.31 -7.73
CA GLU A 21 -0.35 13.38 -8.73
C GLU A 21 0.88 13.22 -9.63
N SER A 22 2.05 12.90 -9.06
CA SER A 22 3.29 12.71 -9.84
C SER A 22 3.28 11.47 -10.74
N LEU A 23 2.34 10.55 -10.49
CA LEU A 23 2.24 9.25 -11.16
C LEU A 23 0.97 9.13 -12.01
N SER A 24 0.24 10.23 -12.26
CA SER A 24 -1.05 10.23 -12.94
C SER A 24 -1.04 9.62 -14.34
N ASP A 25 0.12 9.63 -15.00
CA ASP A 25 0.32 9.11 -16.36
C ASP A 25 1.00 7.73 -16.38
N THR A 26 0.98 7.02 -15.25
CA THR A 26 1.54 5.66 -15.09
C THR A 26 0.46 4.67 -14.71
N ASP A 27 0.75 3.37 -14.87
CA ASP A 27 -0.14 2.30 -14.40
C ASP A 27 -0.01 2.02 -12.90
N CYS A 28 0.72 2.87 -12.16
CA CYS A 28 0.92 2.66 -10.74
C CYS A 28 -0.28 3.08 -9.89
N ILE A 29 -0.56 2.30 -8.84
CA ILE A 29 -1.68 2.48 -7.92
C ILE A 29 -1.15 2.74 -6.51
N MET A 30 -1.61 3.83 -5.90
CA MET A 30 -1.37 4.14 -4.49
C MET A 30 -2.46 3.52 -3.61
N PHE A 31 -2.05 2.97 -2.48
CA PHE A 31 -2.90 2.45 -1.42
C PHE A 31 -2.64 3.19 -0.12
N ASP A 32 -3.74 3.45 0.59
CA ASP A 32 -3.71 4.05 1.92
C ASP A 32 -3.30 3.04 2.99
N SER A 33 -3.30 3.50 4.25
CA SER A 33 -2.91 2.69 5.39
C SER A 33 -3.88 1.60 5.80
N ASN A 34 -5.07 1.55 5.20
CA ASN A 34 -6.04 0.49 5.45
C ASN A 34 -5.71 -0.78 4.67
N MET A 35 -4.87 -0.68 3.63
CA MET A 35 -4.53 -1.83 2.83
C MET A 35 -3.56 -2.76 3.55
N LYS A 36 -3.90 -4.05 3.61
CA LYS A 36 -3.05 -5.07 4.19
C LYS A 36 -2.11 -5.62 3.12
N LEU A 37 -0.82 -5.59 3.42
CA LEU A 37 0.21 -6.25 2.64
C LEU A 37 0.56 -7.59 3.26
N ASP A 38 0.48 -8.66 2.47
CA ASP A 38 1.03 -9.98 2.80
C ASP A 38 2.44 -10.14 2.23
N ILE A 39 3.41 -10.44 3.10
CA ILE A 39 4.77 -10.84 2.71
C ILE A 39 4.89 -12.33 2.95
N ALA A 40 4.59 -13.11 1.89
CA ALA A 40 4.48 -14.56 1.94
C ALA A 40 5.74 -15.25 2.50
N ASP A 41 6.92 -14.85 2.02
CA ASP A 41 8.21 -15.44 2.44
C ASP A 41 8.51 -15.22 3.93
N ALA A 42 8.02 -14.12 4.48
CA ALA A 42 8.18 -13.79 5.90
C ALA A 42 7.02 -14.30 6.75
N GLN A 43 5.93 -14.79 6.15
CA GLN A 43 4.68 -15.16 6.82
C GLN A 43 4.13 -14.02 7.71
N LEU A 44 4.24 -12.79 7.23
CA LEU A 44 3.90 -11.58 8.00
C LEU A 44 2.97 -10.65 7.22
N PHE A 45 2.09 -9.99 7.98
CA PHE A 45 1.20 -8.97 7.46
C PHE A 45 1.55 -7.59 7.98
N PHE A 46 1.51 -6.60 7.09
CA PHE A 46 1.77 -5.22 7.40
C PHE A 46 0.63 -4.32 6.94
N TYR A 47 0.52 -3.16 7.59
CA TYR A 47 -0.34 -2.06 7.17
C TYR A 47 0.58 -0.86 6.95
N PRO A 48 1.16 -0.71 5.74
CA PRO A 48 2.04 0.41 5.43
C PRO A 48 1.28 1.73 5.50
N ASP A 49 1.92 2.82 5.87
CA ASP A 49 1.25 4.13 5.90
C ASP A 49 0.89 4.66 4.51
N CYS A 50 1.70 4.32 3.50
CA CYS A 50 1.50 4.54 2.07
C CYS A 50 2.12 3.35 1.33
N MET A 51 1.46 2.84 0.29
CA MET A 51 2.00 1.77 -0.56
C MET A 51 1.76 2.08 -2.03
N LEU A 52 2.78 1.90 -2.87
CA LEU A 52 2.71 2.06 -4.32
C LEU A 52 2.94 0.71 -4.99
N VAL A 53 2.11 0.35 -5.96
CA VAL A 53 2.31 -0.84 -6.78
C VAL A 53 2.19 -0.44 -8.24
N CYS A 54 3.22 -0.72 -9.05
CA CYS A 54 3.26 -0.42 -10.49
C CYS A 54 3.02 -1.66 -11.38
N ASP A 55 3.03 -2.85 -10.78
CA ASP A 55 2.88 -4.13 -11.48
C ASP A 55 1.49 -4.74 -11.21
N ASP A 56 1.23 -5.90 -11.82
CA ASP A 56 0.01 -6.67 -11.57
C ASP A 56 -0.15 -7.02 -10.09
N ILE A 57 -1.20 -6.45 -9.47
CA ILE A 57 -1.52 -6.71 -8.07
C ILE A 57 -2.11 -8.11 -7.95
N GLN A 58 -1.40 -8.99 -7.26
CA GLN A 58 -1.95 -10.28 -6.86
C GLN A 58 -2.79 -10.07 -5.61
N PHE A 59 -4.01 -10.57 -5.59
CA PHE A 59 -4.86 -10.51 -4.40
C PHE A 59 -4.88 -11.85 -3.67
N PHE A 60 -5.05 -11.82 -2.34
CA PHE A 60 -5.25 -13.02 -1.55
C PHE A 60 -6.57 -13.69 -1.95
N GLU A 61 -6.61 -15.02 -2.06
CA GLU A 61 -7.82 -15.71 -2.49
C GLU A 61 -9.00 -15.34 -1.57
N ASN A 62 -10.13 -15.00 -2.17
CA ASN A 62 -11.36 -14.57 -1.49
C ASN A 62 -11.29 -13.21 -0.75
N ARG A 63 -10.28 -12.35 -0.99
CA ARG A 63 -10.22 -10.96 -0.51
C ARG A 63 -9.50 -10.02 -1.48
N TYR A 64 -9.79 -8.72 -1.46
CA TYR A 64 -9.06 -7.71 -2.24
C TYR A 64 -7.79 -7.21 -1.51
N ASP A 65 -7.09 -8.08 -0.78
CA ASP A 65 -5.83 -7.76 -0.08
C ASP A 65 -4.61 -8.10 -0.98
N PRO A 66 -3.69 -7.17 -1.30
CA PRO A 66 -2.50 -7.42 -2.09
C PRO A 66 -1.51 -8.42 -1.47
N LYS A 67 -1.01 -9.32 -2.29
CA LYS A 67 0.13 -10.21 -2.05
C LYS A 67 1.36 -9.61 -2.72
N SER A 68 2.48 -9.57 -2.00
CA SER A 68 3.75 -9.20 -2.62
C SER A 68 4.24 -10.32 -3.55
N ALA A 69 4.50 -10.01 -4.82
CA ALA A 69 5.14 -10.92 -5.77
C ALA A 69 6.65 -10.60 -5.90
N PHE A 70 7.39 -10.56 -4.79
CA PHE A 70 8.84 -10.49 -4.84
C PHE A 70 9.43 -11.88 -4.63
N ALA A 71 9.50 -12.66 -5.72
CA ALA A 71 10.23 -13.92 -5.76
C ALA A 71 11.50 -13.74 -6.60
N HIS A 72 12.66 -13.77 -5.94
CA HIS A 72 13.95 -14.08 -6.54
C HIS A 72 14.62 -15.21 -5.76
#